data_AF-A0A536QIG8-F1
#
_entry.id   AF-A0A536QIG8-F1
#
_cell.length_a   1.000
_cell.length_b   1.000
_cell.length_c   1.000
_cell.angle_alpha   90.00
_cell.angle_beta   90.00
_cell.angle_gamma   90.00
#
_symmetry.space_group_name_H-M   'P 1'
#
loop_
_entity.id
_entity.type
_entity.pdbx_description
1 polymer ?
#
loop_
_entity_poly.entity_id
_entity_poly.type
_entity_poly.pdbx_seq_one_letter_code
_entity_poly.pdbx_strand_id
1 'polypeptide(L)' 'MTDVNRDRLLDDLRALSNIGAQPDGAVDRLAWSDADLAGRRWYAERIREAGLEPRVDAALNVFG' A
#
# COMPACT_ATOMS: atom_id res chain seq x y z
N MET A 1 21.87 13.81 7.70
CA MET A 1 21.13 13.50 6.48
C MET A 1 20.30 12.27 6.78
N THR A 2 18.96 12.37 6.73
CA THR A 2 18.07 11.22 6.90
C THR A 2 17.92 10.56 5.54
N ASP A 3 18.86 9.68 5.19
CA ASP A 3 18.76 8.90 3.96
C ASP A 3 17.60 7.90 4.06
N VAL A 4 16.92 7.69 2.94
CA VAL A 4 15.86 6.68 2.82
C VAL A 4 16.49 5.29 2.88
N ASN A 5 15.90 4.38 3.65
CA ASN A 5 16.28 2.97 3.61
C ASN A 5 15.80 2.34 2.29
N ARG A 6 16.75 2.08 1.38
CA ARG A 6 16.52 1.49 0.05
C ARG A 6 15.86 0.13 0.12
N ASP A 7 16.35 -0.75 0.98
CA ASP A 7 15.89 -2.13 1.04
C ASP A 7 14.45 -2.18 1.55
N ARG A 8 14.15 -1.41 2.61
CA ARG A 8 12.78 -1.25 3.11
C ARG A 8 11.83 -0.76 2.01
N LEU A 9 12.23 0.27 1.25
CA LEU A 9 11.39 0.81 0.18
C LEU A 9 11.13 -0.24 -0.92
N LEU A 10 12.15 -0.98 -1.34
CA LEU A 10 11.99 -2.00 -2.38
C LEU A 10 11.13 -3.17 -1.90
N ASP A 11 11.26 -3.56 -0.63
CA ASP A 11 10.44 -4.61 -0.05
C ASP A 11 8.97 -4.20 0.08
N ASP A 12 8.70 -2.94 0.48
CA ASP A 12 7.35 -2.37 0.50
C ASP A 12 6.73 -2.34 -0.91
N LEU A 13 7.50 -1.93 -1.93
CA LEU A 13 7.04 -1.92 -3.31
C LEU A 13 6.68 -3.33 -3.82
N ARG A 14 7.51 -4.34 -3.51
CA ARG A 14 7.25 -5.74 -3.86
C ARG A 14 6.03 -6.31 -3.12
N ALA A 15 5.92 -6.02 -1.82
CA ALA A 15 4.78 -6.45 -1.02
C ALA A 15 3.49 -5.84 -1.56
N LEU A 16 3.50 -4.54 -1.88
CA LEU A 16 2.37 -3.86 -2.48
C LEU A 16 2.05 -4.41 -3.87
N SER A 17 3.03 -4.66 -4.74
CA SER A 17 2.80 -5.14 -6.11
C SER A 17 2.11 -6.51 -6.15
N ASN A 18 2.29 -7.36 -5.13
CA ASN A 18 1.61 -8.65 -5.04
C ASN A 18 0.07 -8.51 -4.92
N ILE A 19 -0.44 -7.36 -4.49
CA ILE A 19 -1.87 -7.11 -4.36
C ILE A 19 -2.45 -6.77 -5.75
N GLY A 20 -3.23 -7.68 -6.34
CA GLY A 20 -3.72 -7.51 -7.71
C GLY A 20 -2.71 -7.92 -8.79
N ALA A 21 -1.65 -8.63 -8.41
CA ALA A 21 -0.67 -9.17 -9.35
C ALA A 21 -1.34 -10.06 -10.41
N GLN A 22 -0.90 -9.88 -11.66
CA GLN A 22 -1.32 -10.65 -12.82
C GLN A 22 -0.22 -11.65 -13.24
N PRO A 23 -0.56 -12.73 -13.97
CA PRO A 23 0.41 -13.74 -14.39
C PRO A 23 1.57 -13.22 -15.24
N ASP A 24 1.39 -12.09 -15.93
CA ASP A 24 2.39 -11.43 -16.76
C ASP A 24 3.30 -10.46 -15.98
N GLY A 25 3.11 -10.34 -14.68
CA GLY A 25 3.84 -9.43 -13.80
C GLY A 25 3.27 -8.01 -13.75
N ALA A 26 2.15 -7.74 -14.43
CA ALA A 26 1.41 -6.49 -14.25
C ALA A 26 0.63 -6.50 -12.92
N VAL A 27 0.04 -5.35 -12.59
CA VAL A 27 -0.87 -5.21 -11.46
C VAL A 27 -2.19 -4.65 -11.98
N ASP A 28 -3.27 -5.43 -11.82
CA ASP A 28 -4.62 -4.91 -11.96
C ASP A 28 -5.15 -4.58 -10.56
N ARG A 29 -5.34 -3.29 -10.34
CA ARG A 29 -5.89 -2.75 -9.10
C ARG A 29 -6.84 -1.60 -9.41
N LEU A 30 -7.84 -1.88 -10.24
CA LEU A 30 -8.90 -0.92 -10.56
C LEU A 30 -9.51 -0.35 -9.28
N ALA A 31 -9.76 0.97 -9.27
CA ALA A 31 -10.35 1.65 -8.10
C ALA A 31 -11.67 0.97 -7.70
N TRP A 32 -11.88 0.81 -6.39
CA TRP A 32 -13.02 0.11 -5.76
C TRP A 32 -13.06 -1.41 -5.94
N SER A 33 -12.11 -2.03 -6.64
CA SER A 33 -11.98 -3.49 -6.66
C SER A 33 -11.54 -4.04 -5.30
N ASP A 34 -11.72 -5.36 -5.08
CA ASP A 34 -11.19 -6.03 -3.89
C ASP A 34 -9.67 -5.87 -3.74
N ALA A 35 -8.93 -5.85 -4.86
CA ALA A 35 -7.50 -5.60 -4.86
C ALA A 35 -7.16 -4.16 -4.43
N ASP A 36 -7.95 -3.16 -4.86
CA ASP A 36 -7.78 -1.77 -4.39
C ASP A 36 -8.04 -1.68 -2.88
N LEU A 37 -9.17 -2.21 -2.41
CA LEU A 37 -9.50 -2.23 -0.98
C LEU A 37 -8.42 -2.96 -0.15
N ALA A 38 -7.87 -4.06 -0.65
CA ALA A 38 -6.75 -4.75 -0.03
C ALA A 38 -5.48 -3.89 0.01
N GLY A 39 -5.16 -3.16 -1.07
CA GLY A 39 -4.03 -2.23 -1.13
C GLY A 39 -4.17 -1.08 -0.13
N ARG A 40 -5.38 -0.52 0.01
CA ARG A 40 -5.67 0.53 1.00
C ARG A 40 -5.50 0.02 2.43
N ARG A 41 -6.00 -1.18 2.74
CA ARG A 41 -5.81 -1.81 4.06
C ARG A 41 -4.33 -2.06 4.34
N TRP A 42 -3.59 -2.56 3.35
CA TRP A 42 -2.14 -2.78 3.48
C TRP A 42 -1.41 -1.47 3.79
N TYR A 43 -1.76 -0.38 3.12
CA TYR A 43 -1.12 0.91 3.36
C TYR A 43 -1.46 1.51 4.73
N ALA A 44 -2.73 1.41 5.16
CA ALA A 44 -3.13 1.79 6.51
C ALA A 44 -2.34 1.04 7.60
N GLU A 45 -1.99 -0.23 7.35
CA GLU A 45 -1.15 -0.99 8.27
C GLU A 45 0.31 -0.50 8.32
N ARG A 46 0.91 -0.14 7.16
CA ARG A 46 2.25 0.48 7.15
C ARG A 46 2.30 1.78 7.93
N ILE A 47 1.22 2.57 7.88
CA ILE A 47 1.07 3.80 8.66
C ILE A 47 1.06 3.47 10.17
N ARG A 48 0.29 2.45 10.60
CA ARG A 48 0.28 1.98 12.00
C ARG A 48 1.64 1.49 12.48
N GLU A 49 2.32 0.68 11.68
CA GLU A 49 3.64 0.16 12.01
C GLU A 49 4.70 1.26 12.12
N ALA A 50 4.53 2.37 11.39
CA ALA A 50 5.34 3.56 11.54
C ALA A 50 5.03 4.38 12.81
N GLY A 51 4.05 3.96 13.61
CA GLY A 51 3.63 4.62 14.85
C GLY A 51 2.63 5.77 14.65
N LEU A 52 1.94 5.81 13.50
CA LEU A 52 0.97 6.84 13.14
C LEU A 52 -0.46 6.25 13.15
N GLU A 53 -1.48 7.10 13.31
CA GLU A 53 -2.89 6.66 13.25
C GLU A 53 -3.45 6.92 11.84
N PRO A 54 -3.75 5.88 11.04
CA PRO A 54 -4.31 6.06 9.72
C PRO A 54 -5.75 6.58 9.80
N ARG A 55 -6.08 7.58 8.97
CA ARG A 55 -7.44 8.07 8.79
C ARG A 55 -7.95 7.71 7.41
N VAL A 56 -9.24 7.37 7.32
CA VAL A 56 -9.92 7.09 6.04
C VAL A 56 -11.13 8.00 5.91
N ASP A 57 -11.31 8.63 4.75
CA ASP A 57 -12.51 9.44 4.47
C ASP A 57 -13.62 8.65 3.76
N ALA A 58 -14.74 9.31 3.45
CA ALA A 58 -15.89 8.69 2.80
C ALA A 58 -15.61 8.21 1.36
N ALA A 59 -14.58 8.77 0.70
CA ALA A 59 -14.13 8.35 -0.63
C ALA A 59 -13.03 7.27 -0.55
N LEU A 60 -12.76 6.74 0.65
CA LEU A 60 -11.73 5.77 0.96
C LEU A 60 -10.28 6.26 0.76
N ASN A 61 -10.05 7.57 0.66
CA ASN A 61 -8.68 8.07 0.70
C ASN A 61 -8.05 7.72 2.06
N VAL A 62 -6.82 7.21 2.05
CA VAL A 62 -6.08 6.81 3.25
C VAL A 62 -5.02 7.88 3.54
N PHE A 63 -5.01 8.39 4.75
CA PHE A 63 -4.08 9.41 5.24
C PHE A 63 -3.21 8.83 6.35
N GLY A 64 -1.90 9.09 6.32
CA GLY A 64 -0.93 8.69 7.32
C GLY A 64 0.19 9.70 7.47
#